data_AF-A0A5C6LS54-F1
#
_entry.id   AF-A0A5C6LS54-F1
#
_cell.length_a   1.000
_cell.length_b   1.000
_cell.length_c   1.000
_cell.angle_alpha   90.00
_cell.angle_beta   90.00
_cell.angle_gamma   90.00
#
_symmetry.space_group_name_H-M   'P 1'
#
loop_
_entity.id
_entity.type
_entity.pdbx_description
1 polymer ?
#
loop_
_entity_poly.entity_id
_entity_poly.type
_entity_poly.pdbx_seq_one_letter_code
_entity_poly.pdbx_strand_id
1 'polypeptide(L)'
;MRSFFKIFFATLLAFIVILILGVILLMGVIGSAISPEVVTLSPNSVLVLETSQQYNEQKVSNPVNAILRQEPKSVPGLNDMIRLIKHAETDDDIKGIYLKAEGNANGFATNEEVRNALLRFKQSGKFVFAYGEVMDQKSYYMASLADRVYVHPKGGVEFSGFFTQLTFLKGTLEKLEIQPQIFYDGRFKSATEPLRETEMTLANRIQTNAYLGDLYANFLKNIGASRKIDTASLHRYANEGLIQEAADALKYKLVDGLKYNDQVMDEIKSRLGLKGADDVNFVSVSKYMDAVDLTENKDADNKVAIIYAEGSIVGGDSEKDVTISSGHFIKLIREARQDKDVKAIVFRVNSPGGSALASESIWRELVLAKKSKPVVVSMGDYAASGGYYISCMADSIFAQPNTLTGSIGVFAVLPNLQGFFKNKLGVTFDGVKTAQYADLGNTSRPLTDIEKKFIQNSVDGIYATFKGRVVEGRKLSGAVVDSIAQGRVWSGIQAKQLGLVDRIGGINEAIACAAKLAKVSSYRLREYPESDASLSRMMKSFGTSAHVEAAVKSELGEQYDIYRQIKEMKEMSGEIQAKLPYAVDIR
;
A
#
# COMPACT_ATOMS: atom_id res chain seq x y z
N MET A 1 -27.47 58.59 11.93
CA MET A 1 -27.42 57.34 12.71
C MET A 1 -28.56 56.36 12.39
N ARG A 2 -29.84 56.75 12.41
CA ARG A 2 -30.96 55.83 12.10
C ARG A 2 -30.88 55.13 10.73
N SER A 3 -30.42 55.84 9.69
CA SER A 3 -30.25 55.26 8.34
C SER A 3 -29.17 54.18 8.27
N PHE A 4 -28.04 54.38 8.98
CA PHE A 4 -26.94 53.43 9.03
C PHE A 4 -27.37 52.09 9.65
N PHE A 5 -28.00 52.11 10.83
CA PHE A 5 -28.45 50.88 11.48
C PHE A 5 -29.50 50.14 10.64
N LYS A 6 -30.40 50.86 9.96
CA LYS A 6 -31.39 50.23 9.07
C LYS A 6 -30.74 49.49 7.91
N ILE A 7 -29.74 50.09 7.25
CA ILE A 7 -29.02 49.46 6.13
C ILE A 7 -28.16 48.30 6.65
N PHE A 8 -27.41 48.50 7.75
CA PHE A 8 -26.56 47.47 8.36
C PHE A 8 -27.35 46.22 8.78
N PHE A 9 -28.49 46.38 9.47
CA PHE A 9 -29.29 45.23 9.88
C PHE A 9 -30.00 44.56 8.70
N ALA A 10 -30.37 45.32 7.65
CA ALA A 10 -30.94 44.74 6.43
C ALA A 10 -29.89 43.92 5.64
N THR A 11 -28.66 44.41 5.50
CA THR A 11 -27.57 43.67 4.84
C THR A 11 -27.09 42.49 5.68
N LEU A 12 -27.02 42.63 7.01
CA LEU A 12 -26.72 41.52 7.91
C LEU A 12 -27.79 40.43 7.85
N LEU A 13 -29.07 40.82 7.82
CA LEU A 13 -30.18 39.87 7.66
C LEU A 13 -30.13 39.19 6.30
N ALA A 14 -29.90 39.93 5.21
CA ALA A 14 -29.74 39.35 3.87
C ALA A 14 -28.56 38.37 3.82
N PHE A 15 -27.43 38.71 4.43
CA PHE A 15 -26.28 37.83 4.53
C PHE A 15 -26.60 36.57 5.33
N ILE A 16 -27.26 36.69 6.49
CA ILE A 16 -27.70 35.54 7.30
C ILE A 16 -28.68 34.67 6.51
N VAL A 17 -29.64 35.25 5.81
CA VAL A 17 -30.62 34.50 4.99
C VAL A 17 -29.93 33.79 3.83
N ILE A 18 -29.00 34.43 3.12
CA ILE A 18 -28.20 33.80 2.07
C ILE A 18 -27.34 32.68 2.65
N LEU A 19 -26.73 32.88 3.82
CA LEU A 19 -25.94 31.85 4.50
C LEU A 19 -26.82 30.66 4.87
N ILE A 20 -28.00 30.89 5.46
CA ILE A 20 -28.95 29.83 5.84
C ILE A 20 -29.46 29.10 4.61
N LEU A 21 -29.86 29.81 3.55
CA LEU A 21 -30.30 29.21 2.29
C LEU A 21 -29.16 28.42 1.63
N GLY A 22 -27.93 28.95 1.67
CA GLY A 22 -26.73 28.27 1.22
C GLY A 22 -26.47 26.98 2.00
N VAL A 23 -26.60 27.02 3.32
CA VAL A 23 -26.47 25.83 4.19
C VAL A 23 -27.59 24.82 3.93
N ILE A 24 -28.85 25.26 3.73
CA ILE A 24 -29.97 24.37 3.39
C ILE A 24 -29.76 23.74 2.02
N LEU A 25 -29.32 24.51 1.02
CA LEU A 25 -29.02 24.01 -0.32
C LEU A 25 -27.86 23.01 -0.26
N LEU A 26 -26.80 23.32 0.48
CA LEU A 26 -25.66 22.42 0.71
C LEU A 26 -26.10 21.14 1.42
N MET A 27 -26.92 21.23 2.47
CA MET A 27 -27.50 20.07 3.15
C MET A 27 -28.40 19.24 2.23
N GLY A 28 -29.15 19.88 1.32
CA GLY A 28 -29.95 19.19 0.30
C GLY A 28 -29.10 18.45 -0.73
N VAL A 29 -28.01 19.06 -1.21
CA VAL A 29 -27.05 18.44 -2.12
C VAL A 29 -26.33 17.28 -1.44
N ILE A 30 -25.80 17.50 -0.23
CA ILE A 30 -25.13 16.47 0.60
C ILE A 30 -26.11 15.33 0.92
N GLY A 31 -27.33 15.64 1.34
CA GLY A 31 -28.37 14.65 1.60
C GLY A 31 -28.69 13.81 0.37
N SER A 32 -28.80 14.43 -0.81
CA SER A 32 -29.02 13.70 -2.06
C SER A 32 -27.81 12.84 -2.49
N ALA A 33 -26.59 13.25 -2.14
CA ALA A 33 -25.36 12.51 -2.44
C ALA A 33 -25.14 11.31 -1.50
N ILE A 34 -25.76 11.33 -0.32
CA ILE A 34 -25.69 10.26 0.70
C ILE A 34 -26.88 9.30 0.60
N SER A 35 -27.99 9.73 -0.01
CA SER A 35 -29.15 8.86 -0.23
C SER A 35 -28.76 7.62 -1.05
N PRO A 36 -29.06 6.39 -0.56
CA PRO A 36 -28.75 5.17 -1.28
C PRO A 36 -29.59 5.12 -2.57
N GLU A 37 -28.94 5.38 -3.69
CA GLU A 37 -29.50 5.10 -5.00
C GLU A 37 -29.50 3.57 -5.17
N VAL A 38 -30.66 2.97 -5.43
CA VAL A 38 -30.74 1.52 -5.65
C VAL A 38 -30.10 1.22 -7.00
N VAL A 39 -28.84 0.78 -6.97
CA VAL A 39 -28.13 0.38 -8.19
C VAL A 39 -28.61 -1.01 -8.59
N THR A 40 -29.50 -1.08 -9.58
CA THR A 40 -29.92 -2.36 -10.16
C THR A 40 -28.91 -2.85 -11.19
N LEU A 41 -28.44 -4.09 -11.02
CA LEU A 41 -27.58 -4.75 -12.00
C LEU A 41 -28.41 -5.27 -13.18
N SER A 42 -27.94 -5.06 -14.40
CA SER A 42 -28.59 -5.64 -15.59
C SER A 42 -28.21 -7.12 -15.71
N PRO A 43 -29.13 -8.00 -16.13
CA PRO A 43 -28.78 -9.39 -16.42
C PRO A 43 -27.72 -9.50 -17.52
N ASN A 44 -26.97 -10.60 -17.49
CA ASN A 44 -25.90 -10.91 -18.46
C ASN A 44 -24.78 -9.84 -18.53
N SER A 45 -24.45 -9.25 -17.40
CA SER A 45 -23.40 -8.25 -17.27
C SER A 45 -21.98 -8.85 -17.32
N VAL A 46 -21.03 -8.00 -17.71
CA VAL A 46 -19.60 -8.28 -17.70
C VAL A 46 -18.91 -7.29 -16.76
N LEU A 47 -18.24 -7.82 -15.75
CA LEU A 47 -17.53 -7.01 -14.76
C LEU A 47 -16.23 -6.48 -15.37
N VAL A 48 -16.04 -5.16 -15.34
CA VAL A 48 -14.86 -4.49 -15.86
C VAL A 48 -13.88 -4.22 -14.73
N LEU A 49 -12.67 -4.77 -14.85
CA LEU A 49 -11.55 -4.56 -13.95
C LEU A 49 -10.46 -3.78 -14.69
N GLU A 50 -9.95 -2.72 -14.09
CA GLU A 50 -8.86 -1.93 -14.65
C GLU A 50 -7.59 -2.15 -13.81
N THR A 51 -6.48 -2.52 -14.45
CA THR A 51 -5.21 -2.74 -13.74
C THR A 51 -4.57 -1.44 -13.25
N SER A 52 -4.89 -0.32 -13.93
CA SER A 52 -4.43 1.03 -13.59
C SER A 52 -5.06 1.55 -12.29
N GLN A 53 -6.21 1.02 -11.90
CA GLN A 53 -6.86 1.37 -10.64
C GLN A 53 -5.99 0.89 -9.47
N GLN A 54 -5.56 1.83 -8.63
CA GLN A 54 -4.90 1.52 -7.37
C GLN A 54 -5.93 1.02 -6.35
N TYR A 55 -5.66 -0.11 -5.72
CA TYR A 55 -6.44 -0.68 -4.62
C TYR A 55 -5.66 -0.53 -3.32
N ASN A 56 -6.07 0.42 -2.47
CA ASN A 56 -5.50 0.56 -1.12
C ASN A 56 -6.05 -0.56 -0.22
N GLU A 57 -5.49 -0.70 0.98
CA GLU A 57 -5.98 -1.72 1.93
C GLU A 57 -7.43 -1.46 2.34
N GLN A 58 -7.83 -0.18 2.41
CA GLN A 58 -9.21 0.24 2.70
C GLN A 58 -9.88 0.97 1.53
N LYS A 59 -11.21 0.92 1.53
CA LYS A 59 -12.07 1.69 0.62
C LYS A 59 -11.75 3.19 0.68
N VAL A 60 -11.56 3.80 -0.48
CA VAL A 60 -11.38 5.25 -0.61
C VAL A 60 -12.64 5.85 -1.20
N SER A 61 -13.27 6.76 -0.46
CA SER A 61 -14.43 7.51 -0.96
C SER A 61 -13.96 8.81 -1.62
N ASN A 62 -14.61 9.24 -2.70
CA ASN A 62 -14.38 10.53 -3.32
C ASN A 62 -15.63 11.41 -3.13
N PRO A 63 -15.68 12.25 -2.08
CA PRO A 63 -16.86 13.04 -1.78
C PRO A 63 -17.19 14.08 -2.86
N VAL A 64 -16.17 14.59 -3.57
CA VAL A 64 -16.36 15.53 -4.67
C VAL A 64 -17.08 14.83 -5.82
N ASN A 65 -16.63 13.63 -6.22
CA ASN A 65 -17.30 12.82 -7.23
C ASN A 65 -18.72 12.45 -6.80
N ALA A 66 -18.93 12.10 -5.53
CA ALA A 66 -20.26 11.80 -5.00
C ALA A 66 -21.22 13.01 -5.09
N ILE A 67 -20.75 14.21 -4.76
CA ILE A 67 -21.51 15.47 -4.89
C ILE A 67 -21.79 15.81 -6.35
N LEU A 68 -20.79 15.64 -7.22
CA LEU A 68 -20.91 15.91 -8.66
C LEU A 68 -21.64 14.80 -9.43
N ARG A 69 -22.04 13.71 -8.77
CA ARG A 69 -22.60 12.48 -9.37
C ARG A 69 -21.73 11.94 -10.52
N GLN A 70 -20.42 11.97 -10.31
CA GLN A 70 -19.42 11.42 -11.22
C GLN A 70 -18.89 10.09 -10.68
N GLU A 71 -18.54 9.17 -11.58
CA GLU A 71 -17.93 7.89 -11.22
C GLU A 71 -16.39 7.94 -11.39
N PRO A 72 -15.62 7.19 -10.57
CA PRO A 72 -16.09 6.39 -9.45
C PRO A 72 -16.42 7.26 -8.22
N LYS A 73 -17.57 7.02 -7.58
CA LYS A 73 -17.91 7.64 -6.27
C LYS A 73 -16.99 7.13 -5.16
N SER A 74 -16.55 5.89 -5.26
CA SER A 74 -15.60 5.28 -4.35
C SER A 74 -14.80 4.17 -5.03
N VAL A 75 -13.60 3.90 -4.54
CA VAL A 75 -12.76 2.79 -5.00
C VAL A 75 -12.76 1.74 -3.89
N PRO A 76 -13.07 0.46 -4.19
CA PRO A 76 -13.04 -0.62 -3.20
C PRO A 76 -11.64 -0.79 -2.61
N GLY A 77 -11.57 -1.17 -1.33
CA GLY A 77 -10.32 -1.65 -0.76
C GLY A 77 -9.92 -2.99 -1.38
N LEU A 78 -8.69 -3.44 -1.17
CA LEU A 78 -8.21 -4.72 -1.68
C LEU A 78 -9.06 -5.90 -1.19
N ASN A 79 -9.45 -5.91 0.09
CA ASN A 79 -10.32 -6.97 0.63
C ASN A 79 -11.71 -6.96 -0.03
N ASP A 80 -12.30 -5.77 -0.23
CA ASP A 80 -13.57 -5.62 -0.93
C ASP A 80 -13.46 -6.15 -2.35
N MET A 81 -12.37 -5.80 -3.05
CA MET A 81 -12.10 -6.25 -4.41
C MET A 81 -12.05 -7.79 -4.52
N ILE A 82 -11.34 -8.44 -3.60
CA ILE A 82 -11.27 -9.90 -3.54
C ILE A 82 -12.66 -10.52 -3.26
N ARG A 83 -13.44 -9.91 -2.36
CA ARG A 83 -14.80 -10.36 -2.02
C ARG A 83 -15.78 -10.14 -3.17
N LEU A 84 -15.65 -9.06 -3.92
CA LEU A 84 -16.45 -8.77 -5.12
C LEU A 84 -16.19 -9.81 -6.22
N ILE A 85 -14.92 -10.12 -6.49
CA ILE A 85 -14.57 -11.17 -7.45
C ILE A 85 -15.14 -12.52 -6.98
N LYS A 86 -15.02 -12.84 -5.69
CA LYS A 86 -15.57 -14.08 -5.11
C LYS A 86 -17.10 -14.13 -5.24
N HIS A 87 -17.79 -13.03 -4.99
CA HIS A 87 -19.25 -12.97 -5.12
C HIS A 87 -19.69 -13.16 -6.59
N ALA A 88 -18.94 -12.55 -7.51
CA ALA A 88 -19.17 -12.69 -8.94
C ALA A 88 -19.01 -14.13 -9.45
N GLU A 89 -18.34 -15.04 -8.72
CA GLU A 89 -18.23 -16.46 -9.07
C GLU A 89 -19.61 -17.12 -9.15
N THR A 90 -20.49 -16.78 -8.20
CA THR A 90 -21.83 -17.39 -8.04
C THR A 90 -22.98 -16.48 -8.47
N ASP A 91 -22.70 -15.22 -8.80
CA ASP A 91 -23.73 -14.26 -9.23
C ASP A 91 -24.20 -14.54 -10.67
N ASP A 92 -25.46 -14.96 -10.83
CA ASP A 92 -26.02 -15.31 -12.14
C ASP A 92 -26.08 -14.12 -13.10
N ASP A 93 -26.09 -12.88 -12.62
CA ASP A 93 -26.11 -11.70 -13.49
C ASP A 93 -24.73 -11.40 -14.09
N ILE A 94 -23.65 -11.86 -13.46
CA ILE A 94 -22.28 -11.72 -13.98
C ILE A 94 -21.88 -12.96 -14.80
N LYS A 95 -21.55 -12.77 -16.08
CA LYS A 95 -21.18 -13.87 -17.00
C LYS A 95 -19.68 -13.99 -17.27
N GLY A 96 -18.92 -12.94 -16.96
CA GLY A 96 -17.48 -12.90 -17.15
C GLY A 96 -16.84 -11.60 -16.66
N ILE A 97 -15.53 -11.56 -16.75
CA ILE A 97 -14.71 -10.38 -16.43
C ILE A 97 -13.99 -9.91 -17.69
N TYR A 98 -14.03 -8.59 -17.91
CA TYR A 98 -13.21 -7.90 -18.88
C TYR A 98 -12.12 -7.10 -18.16
N LEU A 99 -10.87 -7.52 -18.33
CA LEU A 99 -9.68 -6.93 -17.73
C LEU A 99 -9.05 -5.93 -18.70
N LYS A 100 -9.17 -4.64 -18.41
CA LYS A 100 -8.41 -3.60 -19.09
C LYS A 100 -7.01 -3.52 -18.49
N ALA A 101 -6.02 -3.91 -19.28
CA ALA A 101 -4.65 -4.14 -18.85
C ALA A 101 -3.70 -3.05 -19.36
N GLU A 102 -4.00 -1.78 -19.05
CA GLU A 102 -3.23 -0.61 -19.49
C GLU A 102 -2.71 0.15 -18.27
N GLY A 103 -1.43 -0.03 -17.95
CA GLY A 103 -0.80 0.51 -16.76
C GLY A 103 -1.21 -0.22 -15.47
N ASN A 104 -0.32 -0.25 -14.48
CA ASN A 104 -0.64 -0.85 -13.18
C ASN A 104 -0.01 -0.12 -11.99
N ALA A 105 -0.86 0.46 -11.15
CA ALA A 105 -0.48 1.24 -9.98
C ALA A 105 -0.28 0.41 -8.70
N ASN A 106 -0.56 -0.89 -8.73
CA ASN A 106 -0.55 -1.76 -7.56
C ASN A 106 0.84 -2.38 -7.34
N GLY A 107 1.15 -2.69 -6.07
CA GLY A 107 2.34 -3.47 -5.74
C GLY A 107 2.18 -4.96 -6.12
N PHE A 108 3.27 -5.71 -6.01
CA PHE A 108 3.31 -7.11 -6.45
C PHE A 108 2.42 -8.03 -5.61
N ALA A 109 2.39 -7.88 -4.28
CA ALA A 109 1.56 -8.69 -3.40
C ALA A 109 0.08 -8.37 -3.58
N THR A 110 -0.25 -7.09 -3.76
CA THR A 110 -1.62 -6.65 -4.10
C THR A 110 -2.08 -7.30 -5.42
N ASN A 111 -1.24 -7.25 -6.46
CA ASN A 111 -1.51 -7.93 -7.73
C ASN A 111 -1.64 -9.46 -7.56
N GLU A 112 -0.83 -10.09 -6.70
CA GLU A 112 -0.92 -11.53 -6.42
C GLU A 112 -2.27 -11.92 -5.82
N GLU A 113 -2.79 -11.13 -4.88
CA GLU A 113 -4.09 -11.40 -4.24
C GLU A 113 -5.26 -11.28 -5.24
N VAL A 114 -5.27 -10.21 -6.04
CA VAL A 114 -6.29 -10.03 -7.08
C VAL A 114 -6.16 -11.12 -8.15
N ARG A 115 -4.95 -11.46 -8.58
CA ARG A 115 -4.68 -12.56 -9.54
C ARG A 115 -5.23 -13.89 -9.02
N ASN A 116 -5.00 -14.20 -7.75
CA ASN A 116 -5.49 -15.43 -7.13
C ASN A 116 -7.02 -15.45 -7.02
N ALA A 117 -7.66 -14.30 -6.80
CA ALA A 117 -9.13 -14.19 -6.87
C ALA A 117 -9.64 -14.43 -8.30
N LEU A 118 -9.01 -13.82 -9.31
CA LEU A 118 -9.37 -14.04 -10.72
C LEU A 118 -9.17 -15.49 -11.15
N LEU A 119 -8.13 -16.16 -10.63
CA LEU A 119 -7.90 -17.58 -10.89
C LEU A 119 -9.02 -18.47 -10.34
N ARG A 120 -9.53 -18.18 -9.13
CA ARG A 120 -10.72 -18.86 -8.58
C ARG A 120 -11.96 -18.55 -9.39
N PHE A 121 -12.17 -17.29 -9.78
CA PHE A 121 -13.27 -16.91 -10.65
C PHE A 121 -13.29 -17.70 -11.96
N LYS A 122 -12.13 -17.90 -12.60
CA LYS A 122 -12.01 -18.71 -13.81
C LYS A 122 -12.45 -20.17 -13.60
N GLN A 123 -12.28 -20.72 -12.40
CA GLN A 123 -12.72 -22.09 -12.06
C GLN A 123 -14.24 -22.23 -12.00
N SER A 124 -15.00 -21.13 -11.87
CA SER A 124 -16.47 -21.14 -11.97
C SER A 124 -16.99 -21.46 -13.39
N GLY A 125 -16.12 -21.38 -14.41
CA GLY A 125 -16.47 -21.57 -15.82
C GLY A 125 -16.89 -20.28 -16.54
N LYS A 126 -17.02 -19.17 -15.81
CA LYS A 126 -17.20 -17.82 -16.38
C LYS A 126 -15.91 -17.34 -17.05
N PHE A 127 -16.04 -16.60 -18.15
CA PHE A 127 -14.87 -16.19 -18.95
C PHE A 127 -14.14 -15.00 -18.34
N VAL A 128 -12.83 -14.92 -18.57
CA VAL A 128 -11.99 -13.76 -18.30
C VAL A 128 -11.28 -13.36 -19.58
N PHE A 129 -11.58 -12.20 -20.14
CA PHE A 129 -10.90 -11.65 -21.31
C PHE A 129 -10.04 -10.45 -20.86
N ALA A 130 -8.84 -10.33 -21.41
CA ALA A 130 -7.95 -9.20 -21.17
C ALA A 130 -7.63 -8.47 -22.48
N TYR A 131 -7.56 -7.14 -22.39
CA TYR A 131 -7.21 -6.28 -23.51
C TYR A 131 -6.36 -5.11 -23.04
N GLY A 132 -5.44 -4.65 -23.91
CA GLY A 132 -4.72 -3.41 -23.72
C GLY A 132 -4.06 -2.96 -25.01
N GLU A 133 -3.97 -1.66 -25.22
CA GLU A 133 -3.19 -1.09 -26.32
C GLU A 133 -1.70 -1.25 -26.07
N VAL A 134 -1.23 -0.87 -24.88
CA VAL A 134 0.14 -1.11 -24.43
C VAL A 134 0.09 -1.66 -23.00
N MET A 135 0.63 -2.86 -22.81
CA MET A 135 0.70 -3.50 -21.50
C MET A 135 2.10 -3.36 -20.92
N ASP A 136 2.25 -2.68 -19.79
CA ASP A 136 3.46 -2.78 -18.97
C ASP A 136 3.59 -4.19 -18.36
N GLN A 137 4.76 -4.52 -17.80
CA GLN A 137 5.00 -5.87 -17.26
C GLN A 137 3.98 -6.27 -16.18
N LYS A 138 3.58 -5.34 -15.30
CA LYS A 138 2.60 -5.59 -14.23
C LYS A 138 1.17 -5.77 -14.74
N SER A 139 0.79 -5.06 -15.80
CA SER A 139 -0.51 -5.20 -16.46
C SER A 139 -0.57 -6.52 -17.22
N TYR A 140 0.49 -6.85 -17.96
CA TYR A 140 0.61 -8.13 -18.64
C TYR A 140 0.65 -9.30 -17.63
N TYR A 141 1.29 -9.11 -16.48
CA TYR A 141 1.22 -10.08 -15.37
C TYR A 141 -0.22 -10.42 -15.06
N MET A 142 -1.05 -9.43 -14.76
CA MET A 142 -2.48 -9.63 -14.47
C MET A 142 -3.22 -10.23 -15.68
N ALA A 143 -3.03 -9.69 -16.88
CA ALA A 143 -3.67 -10.15 -18.11
C ALA A 143 -3.38 -11.62 -18.44
N SER A 144 -2.16 -12.09 -18.17
CA SER A 144 -1.69 -13.43 -18.57
C SER A 144 -2.53 -14.60 -18.01
N LEU A 145 -3.35 -14.40 -16.96
CA LEU A 145 -4.25 -15.43 -16.44
C LEU A 145 -5.52 -15.63 -17.28
N ALA A 146 -5.89 -14.63 -18.09
CA ALA A 146 -7.14 -14.59 -18.82
C ALA A 146 -7.28 -15.80 -19.77
N ASP A 147 -8.53 -16.14 -20.12
CA ASP A 147 -8.82 -17.11 -21.18
C ASP A 147 -8.32 -16.62 -22.54
N ARG A 148 -8.45 -15.31 -22.77
CA ARG A 148 -7.97 -14.61 -23.96
C ARG A 148 -7.27 -13.33 -23.57
N VAL A 149 -6.08 -13.13 -24.09
CA VAL A 149 -5.30 -11.89 -23.98
C VAL A 149 -5.18 -11.30 -25.38
N TYR A 150 -5.72 -10.10 -25.57
CA TYR A 150 -5.65 -9.37 -26.81
C TYR A 150 -4.82 -8.11 -26.63
N VAL A 151 -4.04 -7.77 -27.65
CA VAL A 151 -3.30 -6.51 -27.71
C VAL A 151 -3.64 -5.80 -29.01
N HIS A 152 -3.60 -4.47 -28.99
CA HIS A 152 -3.80 -3.68 -30.20
C HIS A 152 -2.77 -4.07 -31.29
N PRO A 153 -3.13 -4.18 -32.59
CA PRO A 153 -2.21 -4.62 -33.64
C PRO A 153 -0.98 -3.73 -33.85
N LYS A 154 -1.06 -2.48 -33.40
CA LYS A 154 0.04 -1.48 -33.37
C LYS A 154 0.43 -1.08 -31.94
N GLY A 155 0.04 -1.90 -30.97
CA GLY A 155 0.34 -1.75 -29.57
C GLY A 155 1.62 -2.47 -29.15
N GLY A 156 1.70 -2.85 -27.88
CA GLY A 156 2.86 -3.58 -27.35
C GLY A 156 2.62 -4.31 -26.03
N VAL A 157 3.48 -5.28 -25.75
CA VAL A 157 3.60 -5.93 -24.45
C VAL A 157 5.04 -5.76 -24.01
N GLU A 158 5.25 -5.04 -22.91
CA GLU A 158 6.58 -4.94 -22.31
C GLU A 158 6.96 -6.27 -21.68
N PHE A 159 8.13 -6.79 -22.04
CA PHE A 159 8.67 -8.03 -21.48
C PHE A 159 10.20 -7.99 -21.47
N SER A 160 10.75 -7.22 -20.54
CA SER A 160 12.17 -6.82 -20.50
C SER A 160 12.91 -7.32 -19.25
N GLY A 161 12.19 -7.90 -18.28
CA GLY A 161 12.74 -8.28 -16.99
C GLY A 161 12.66 -7.14 -15.96
N PHE A 162 12.95 -7.43 -14.70
CA PHE A 162 12.79 -6.44 -13.63
C PHE A 162 14.01 -5.56 -13.45
N PHE A 163 13.75 -4.25 -13.36
CA PHE A 163 14.76 -3.24 -13.11
C PHE A 163 14.38 -2.40 -11.89
N THR A 164 15.37 -2.06 -11.06
CA THR A 164 15.23 -1.09 -9.97
C THR A 164 16.47 -0.22 -9.88
N GLN A 165 16.28 1.04 -9.52
CA GLN A 165 17.35 2.01 -9.37
C GLN A 165 17.15 2.85 -8.11
N LEU A 166 18.26 3.33 -7.54
CA LEU A 166 18.25 4.25 -6.41
C LEU A 166 18.87 5.57 -6.83
N THR A 167 18.29 6.66 -6.33
CA THR A 167 18.90 7.99 -6.39
C THR A 167 19.87 8.16 -5.22
N PHE A 168 21.07 8.71 -5.50
CA PHE A 168 22.06 9.06 -4.49
C PHE A 168 22.27 10.58 -4.46
N LEU A 169 22.20 11.16 -3.26
CA LEU A 169 22.22 12.60 -3.02
C LEU A 169 23.52 13.09 -2.37
N LYS A 170 24.45 12.20 -2.02
CA LYS A 170 25.73 12.58 -1.38
C LYS A 170 26.42 13.75 -2.10
N GLY A 171 26.60 13.68 -3.42
CA GLY A 171 27.24 14.74 -4.19
C GLY A 171 26.48 16.07 -4.16
N THR A 172 25.15 16.04 -4.08
CA THR A 172 24.32 17.24 -3.89
C THR A 172 24.50 17.81 -2.49
N LEU A 173 24.50 16.96 -1.46
CA LEU A 173 24.70 17.35 -0.07
C LEU A 173 26.09 17.97 0.14
N GLU A 174 27.14 17.39 -0.45
CA GLU A 174 28.51 17.94 -0.44
C GLU A 174 28.57 19.32 -1.10
N LYS A 175 27.94 19.50 -2.26
CA LYS A 175 27.88 20.82 -2.94
C LYS A 175 27.18 21.88 -2.08
N LEU A 176 26.13 21.49 -1.36
CA LEU A 176 25.40 22.36 -0.44
C LEU A 176 26.08 22.50 0.92
N GLU A 177 27.18 21.78 1.17
CA GLU A 177 27.86 21.73 2.48
C GLU A 177 26.91 21.32 3.62
N ILE A 178 26.04 20.36 3.32
CA ILE A 178 25.16 19.68 4.26
C ILE A 178 25.81 18.34 4.59
N GLN A 179 26.16 18.13 5.87
CA GLN A 179 26.80 16.90 6.31
C GLN A 179 25.79 16.03 7.09
N PRO A 180 25.27 14.94 6.51
CA PRO A 180 24.44 14.00 7.25
C PRO A 180 25.29 13.21 8.27
N GLN A 181 24.93 13.28 9.54
CA GLN A 181 25.55 12.50 10.62
C GLN A 181 24.69 11.25 10.85
N ILE A 182 25.22 10.09 10.44
CA ILE A 182 24.46 8.85 10.29
C ILE A 182 24.92 7.81 11.31
N PHE A 183 23.96 7.17 11.96
CA PHE A 183 24.13 6.08 12.93
C PHE A 183 23.23 4.94 12.50
N TYR A 184 23.71 3.70 12.48
CA TYR A 184 22.89 2.57 12.07
C TYR A 184 23.46 1.27 12.60
N ASP A 185 22.59 0.27 12.72
CA ASP A 185 22.98 -1.12 13.00
C ASP A 185 22.37 -2.05 11.95
N GLY A 186 23.23 -2.88 11.38
CA GLY A 186 22.92 -3.83 10.32
C GLY A 186 23.68 -3.57 9.01
N ARG A 187 24.49 -4.55 8.60
CA ARG A 187 25.27 -4.53 7.35
C ARG A 187 24.44 -4.23 6.09
N PHE A 188 23.20 -4.69 6.06
CA PHE A 188 22.26 -4.54 4.94
C PHE A 188 21.28 -3.37 5.12
N LYS A 189 21.41 -2.60 6.21
CA LYS A 189 20.53 -1.46 6.47
C LYS A 189 20.90 -0.28 5.57
N SER A 190 20.36 -0.29 4.36
CA SER A 190 20.76 0.62 3.28
C SER A 190 19.96 1.92 3.17
N ALA A 191 19.04 2.20 4.09
CA ALA A 191 18.19 3.41 4.04
C ALA A 191 18.96 4.73 4.00
N THR A 192 20.16 4.73 4.56
CA THR A 192 21.01 5.92 4.64
C THR A 192 22.04 5.98 3.52
N GLU A 193 22.18 4.93 2.70
CA GLU A 193 23.14 4.90 1.59
C GLU A 193 22.95 6.06 0.60
N PRO A 194 21.72 6.45 0.18
CA PRO A 194 21.51 7.63 -0.65
C PRO A 194 22.16 8.91 -0.11
N LEU A 195 22.43 9.00 1.19
CA LEU A 195 22.96 10.20 1.85
C LEU A 195 24.47 10.15 2.08
N ARG A 196 25.09 8.96 2.01
CA ARG A 196 26.53 8.76 2.36
C ARG A 196 27.35 8.07 1.27
N GLU A 197 26.70 7.43 0.32
CA GLU A 197 27.31 6.76 -0.82
C GLU A 197 26.92 7.45 -2.13
N THR A 198 27.63 7.11 -3.21
CA THR A 198 27.28 7.53 -4.58
C THR A 198 26.67 6.40 -5.40
N GLU A 199 26.68 5.18 -4.87
CA GLU A 199 26.14 3.97 -5.47
C GLU A 199 25.80 2.95 -4.39
N MET A 200 25.09 1.87 -4.75
CA MET A 200 24.76 0.80 -3.80
C MET A 200 26.05 0.19 -3.24
N THR A 201 26.10 -0.01 -1.92
CA THR A 201 27.14 -0.86 -1.35
C THR A 201 27.01 -2.30 -1.85
N LEU A 202 28.08 -3.09 -1.75
CA LEU A 202 28.03 -4.52 -2.09
C LEU A 202 26.93 -5.25 -1.31
N ALA A 203 26.73 -4.93 -0.03
CA ALA A 203 25.69 -5.54 0.79
C ALA A 203 24.29 -5.21 0.25
N ASN A 204 24.03 -3.93 -0.07
CA ASN A 204 22.76 -3.51 -0.64
C ASN A 204 22.49 -4.12 -2.01
N ARG A 205 23.51 -4.20 -2.87
CA ARG A 205 23.42 -4.85 -4.19
C ARG A 205 23.09 -6.34 -4.06
N ILE A 206 23.70 -7.05 -3.12
CA ILE A 206 23.42 -8.48 -2.86
C ILE A 206 21.96 -8.68 -2.43
N GLN A 207 21.45 -7.92 -1.46
CA GLN A 207 20.05 -8.08 -1.04
C GLN A 207 19.07 -7.70 -2.15
N THR A 208 19.38 -6.64 -2.90
CA THR A 208 18.51 -6.11 -3.96
C THR A 208 18.38 -7.12 -5.07
N ASN A 209 19.50 -7.68 -5.55
CA ASN A 209 19.48 -8.77 -6.52
C ASN A 209 18.72 -10.00 -6.00
N ALA A 210 18.85 -10.34 -4.71
CA ALA A 210 18.20 -11.50 -4.15
C ALA A 210 16.66 -11.39 -4.15
N TYR A 211 16.10 -10.32 -3.58
CA TYR A 211 14.64 -10.18 -3.57
C TYR A 211 14.08 -9.88 -4.98
N LEU A 212 14.81 -9.12 -5.81
CA LEU A 212 14.39 -8.84 -7.18
C LEU A 212 14.31 -10.13 -8.01
N GLY A 213 15.29 -11.02 -7.82
CA GLY A 213 15.32 -12.35 -8.43
C GLY A 213 14.13 -13.22 -8.01
N ASP A 214 13.77 -13.22 -6.72
CA ASP A 214 12.60 -13.97 -6.23
C ASP A 214 11.27 -13.45 -6.81
N LEU A 215 11.11 -12.12 -6.83
CA LEU A 215 9.94 -11.46 -7.39
C LEU A 215 9.79 -11.81 -8.89
N TYR A 216 10.89 -11.71 -9.64
CA TYR A 216 10.91 -12.05 -11.07
C TYR A 216 10.69 -13.55 -11.32
N ALA A 217 11.27 -14.43 -10.49
CA ALA A 217 11.03 -15.86 -10.59
C ALA A 217 9.55 -16.22 -10.37
N ASN A 218 8.88 -15.57 -9.40
CA ASN A 218 7.44 -15.74 -9.19
C ASN A 218 6.62 -15.23 -10.39
N PHE A 219 6.99 -14.08 -10.94
CA PHE A 219 6.39 -13.51 -12.15
C PHE A 219 6.46 -14.48 -13.33
N LEU A 220 7.66 -14.98 -13.65
CA LEU A 220 7.87 -15.94 -14.73
C LEU A 220 7.11 -17.25 -14.50
N LYS A 221 7.14 -17.78 -13.26
CA LYS A 221 6.42 -19.01 -12.90
C LYS A 221 4.92 -18.87 -13.16
N ASN A 222 4.33 -17.76 -12.73
CA ASN A 222 2.89 -17.55 -12.80
C ASN A 222 2.41 -17.23 -14.23
N ILE A 223 3.23 -16.57 -15.05
CA ILE A 223 2.96 -16.40 -16.49
C ILE A 223 3.16 -17.73 -17.22
N GLY A 224 4.22 -18.46 -16.90
CA GLY A 224 4.52 -19.75 -17.53
C GLY A 224 3.42 -20.77 -17.29
N ALA A 225 2.87 -20.81 -16.06
CA ALA A 225 1.74 -21.66 -15.71
C ALA A 225 0.46 -21.32 -16.50
N SER A 226 0.13 -20.03 -16.69
CA SER A 226 -1.11 -19.63 -17.36
C SER A 226 -1.00 -19.65 -18.90
N ARG A 227 0.15 -19.28 -19.45
CA ARG A 227 0.42 -19.23 -20.91
C ARG A 227 1.01 -20.53 -21.47
N LYS A 228 1.33 -21.49 -20.60
CA LYS A 228 1.96 -22.78 -20.96
C LYS A 228 3.30 -22.61 -21.66
N ILE A 229 4.14 -21.72 -21.13
CA ILE A 229 5.49 -21.42 -21.59
C ILE A 229 6.44 -21.73 -20.43
N ASP A 230 7.54 -22.44 -20.67
CA ASP A 230 8.50 -22.69 -19.60
C ASP A 230 9.24 -21.40 -19.19
N THR A 231 9.69 -21.34 -17.93
CA THR A 231 10.32 -20.13 -17.39
C THR A 231 11.64 -19.79 -18.05
N ALA A 232 12.37 -20.77 -18.63
CA ALA A 232 13.62 -20.53 -19.32
C ALA A 232 13.37 -19.82 -20.67
N SER A 233 12.35 -20.24 -21.40
CA SER A 233 11.89 -19.55 -22.60
C SER A 233 11.46 -18.12 -22.31
N LEU A 234 10.62 -17.90 -21.28
CA LEU A 234 10.23 -16.55 -20.89
C LEU A 234 11.45 -15.71 -20.52
N HIS A 235 12.37 -16.24 -19.71
CA HIS A 235 13.59 -15.52 -19.36
C HIS A 235 14.44 -15.16 -20.60
N ARG A 236 14.52 -16.07 -21.58
CA ARG A 236 15.18 -15.81 -22.87
C ARG A 236 14.51 -14.68 -23.64
N TYR A 237 13.17 -14.62 -23.65
CA TYR A 237 12.44 -13.57 -24.36
C TYR A 237 12.84 -12.18 -23.88
N ALA A 238 12.99 -12.02 -22.55
CA ALA A 238 13.47 -10.79 -21.94
C ALA A 238 14.94 -10.52 -22.26
N ASN A 239 15.84 -11.49 -22.03
CA ASN A 239 17.28 -11.30 -22.19
C ASN A 239 17.72 -11.03 -23.63
N GLU A 240 17.04 -11.60 -24.62
CA GLU A 240 17.33 -11.42 -26.05
C GLU A 240 16.49 -10.29 -26.68
N GLY A 241 15.62 -9.63 -25.92
CA GLY A 241 14.77 -8.54 -26.42
C GLY A 241 13.84 -8.99 -27.56
N LEU A 242 13.22 -10.16 -27.41
CA LEU A 242 12.45 -10.79 -28.50
C LEU A 242 11.06 -10.20 -28.70
N ILE A 243 10.54 -9.47 -27.73
CA ILE A 243 9.21 -8.87 -27.76
C ILE A 243 9.39 -7.38 -28.03
N GLN A 244 9.36 -6.98 -29.30
CA GLN A 244 9.57 -5.58 -29.71
C GLN A 244 8.28 -4.94 -30.22
N GLU A 245 7.45 -5.73 -30.91
CA GLU A 245 6.15 -5.30 -31.40
C GLU A 245 5.04 -6.28 -30.99
N ALA A 246 3.77 -5.86 -31.13
CA ALA A 246 2.61 -6.72 -30.85
C ALA A 246 2.67 -8.08 -31.57
N ALA A 247 3.18 -8.11 -32.81
CA ALA A 247 3.33 -9.34 -33.60
C ALA A 247 4.27 -10.35 -32.95
N ASP A 248 5.31 -9.90 -32.24
CA ASP A 248 6.21 -10.78 -31.50
C ASP A 248 5.51 -11.42 -30.31
N ALA A 249 4.74 -10.64 -29.55
CA ALA A 249 3.96 -11.16 -28.43
C ALA A 249 3.01 -12.28 -28.88
N LEU A 250 2.40 -12.15 -30.06
CA LEU A 250 1.58 -13.21 -30.64
C LEU A 250 2.43 -14.40 -31.09
N LYS A 251 3.53 -14.17 -31.83
CA LYS A 251 4.46 -15.19 -32.31
C LYS A 251 5.00 -16.07 -31.17
N TYR A 252 5.35 -15.45 -30.04
CA TYR A 252 5.85 -16.10 -28.83
C TYR A 252 4.76 -16.52 -27.84
N LYS A 253 3.48 -16.45 -28.25
CA LYS A 253 2.30 -16.93 -27.50
C LYS A 253 2.05 -16.24 -26.15
N LEU A 254 2.62 -15.05 -25.96
CA LEU A 254 2.30 -14.20 -24.82
C LEU A 254 0.86 -13.70 -24.89
N VAL A 255 0.35 -13.43 -26.10
CA VAL A 255 -1.04 -13.05 -26.35
C VAL A 255 -1.75 -14.05 -27.27
N ASP A 256 -3.07 -14.00 -27.29
CA ASP A 256 -3.95 -14.88 -28.08
C ASP A 256 -4.36 -14.26 -29.42
N GLY A 257 -4.23 -12.94 -29.57
CA GLY A 257 -4.54 -12.26 -30.83
C GLY A 257 -4.21 -10.77 -30.83
N LEU A 258 -4.12 -10.24 -32.05
CA LEU A 258 -3.99 -8.81 -32.31
C LEU A 258 -5.34 -8.29 -32.73
N LYS A 259 -5.98 -7.47 -31.90
CA LYS A 259 -7.36 -7.01 -32.11
C LYS A 259 -7.53 -5.54 -31.75
N TYR A 260 -8.40 -4.86 -32.48
CA TYR A 260 -8.95 -3.59 -32.03
C TYR A 260 -9.99 -3.82 -30.93
N ASN A 261 -10.26 -2.81 -30.12
CA ASN A 261 -11.17 -2.91 -28.98
C ASN A 261 -12.59 -3.34 -29.41
N ASP A 262 -13.13 -2.76 -30.48
CA ASP A 262 -14.42 -3.14 -31.08
C ASP A 262 -14.50 -4.64 -31.42
N GLN A 263 -13.42 -5.22 -31.95
CA GLN A 263 -13.37 -6.65 -32.26
C GLN A 263 -13.35 -7.55 -31.02
N VAL A 264 -12.84 -7.05 -29.89
CA VAL A 264 -12.91 -7.73 -28.59
C VAL A 264 -14.32 -7.63 -28.02
N MET A 265 -14.96 -6.46 -28.14
CA MET A 265 -16.35 -6.25 -27.73
C MET A 265 -17.31 -7.16 -28.50
N ASP A 266 -17.11 -7.32 -29.81
CA ASP A 266 -17.89 -8.24 -30.65
C ASP A 266 -17.73 -9.70 -30.22
N GLU A 267 -16.54 -10.10 -29.79
CA GLU A 267 -16.29 -11.46 -29.29
C GLU A 267 -16.97 -11.68 -27.93
N ILE A 268 -16.92 -10.70 -27.03
CA ILE A 268 -17.64 -10.75 -25.75
C ILE A 268 -19.14 -10.85 -26.00
N LYS A 269 -19.68 -10.02 -26.91
CA LYS A 269 -21.09 -10.05 -27.31
C LYS A 269 -21.49 -11.42 -27.86
N SER A 270 -20.66 -11.99 -28.73
CA SER A 270 -20.86 -13.33 -29.28
C SER A 270 -20.82 -14.41 -28.20
N ARG A 271 -19.91 -14.29 -27.21
CA ARG A 271 -19.78 -15.21 -26.08
C ARG A 271 -21.01 -15.20 -25.17
N LEU A 272 -21.68 -14.07 -25.05
CA LEU A 272 -22.94 -13.92 -24.31
C LEU A 272 -24.18 -14.37 -25.11
N GLY A 273 -24.03 -14.71 -26.39
CA GLY A 273 -25.13 -15.13 -27.26
C GLY A 273 -26.07 -13.98 -27.66
N LEU A 274 -25.65 -12.72 -27.49
CA LEU A 274 -26.40 -11.53 -27.86
C LEU A 274 -26.41 -11.36 -29.39
N LYS A 275 -27.51 -10.85 -29.97
CA LYS A 275 -27.71 -10.73 -31.43
C LYS A 275 -28.09 -9.30 -31.82
N GLY A 276 -27.87 -8.95 -33.09
CA GLY A 276 -28.34 -7.69 -33.66
C GLY A 276 -27.77 -6.46 -32.93
N ALA A 277 -28.66 -5.54 -32.52
CA ALA A 277 -28.31 -4.27 -31.87
C ALA A 277 -28.13 -4.37 -30.34
N ASP A 278 -28.20 -5.56 -29.74
CA ASP A 278 -28.07 -5.71 -28.28
C ASP A 278 -26.64 -5.37 -27.81
N ASP A 279 -26.52 -4.50 -26.82
CA ASP A 279 -25.22 -4.12 -26.26
C ASP A 279 -24.84 -4.98 -25.05
N VAL A 280 -23.54 -5.13 -24.83
CA VAL A 280 -23.00 -5.80 -23.64
C VAL A 280 -23.15 -4.87 -22.44
N ASN A 281 -23.75 -5.37 -21.36
CA ASN A 281 -23.87 -4.64 -20.10
C ASN A 281 -22.53 -4.69 -19.34
N PHE A 282 -21.66 -3.70 -19.56
CA PHE A 282 -20.44 -3.56 -18.79
C PHE A 282 -20.72 -2.86 -17.45
N VAL A 283 -20.25 -3.47 -16.35
CA VAL A 283 -20.36 -2.92 -15.00
C VAL A 283 -18.98 -2.71 -14.41
N SER A 284 -18.67 -1.52 -13.91
CA SER A 284 -17.40 -1.28 -13.21
C SER A 284 -17.43 -1.94 -11.83
N VAL A 285 -16.25 -2.23 -11.27
CA VAL A 285 -16.15 -2.76 -9.90
C VAL A 285 -16.82 -1.83 -8.87
N SER A 286 -16.67 -0.51 -9.01
CA SER A 286 -17.33 0.46 -8.11
C SER A 286 -18.85 0.33 -8.17
N LYS A 287 -19.42 0.29 -9.37
CA LYS A 287 -20.88 0.15 -9.54
C LYS A 287 -21.37 -1.19 -9.03
N TYR A 288 -20.59 -2.27 -9.23
CA TYR A 288 -20.92 -3.58 -8.72
C TYR A 288 -20.90 -3.62 -7.18
N MET A 289 -19.92 -2.97 -6.55
CA MET A 289 -19.85 -2.82 -5.09
C MET A 289 -21.09 -2.14 -4.51
N ASP A 290 -21.62 -1.14 -5.19
CA ASP A 290 -22.84 -0.43 -4.74
C ASP A 290 -24.12 -1.25 -5.00
N ALA A 291 -24.07 -2.25 -5.88
CA ALA A 291 -25.22 -3.09 -6.24
C ALA A 291 -25.35 -4.37 -5.39
N VAL A 292 -24.27 -4.82 -4.72
CA VAL A 292 -24.25 -6.10 -4.02
C VAL A 292 -23.98 -5.95 -2.53
N ASP A 293 -24.58 -6.84 -1.75
CA ASP A 293 -24.33 -6.93 -0.32
C ASP A 293 -23.26 -7.98 -0.02
N LEU A 294 -22.06 -7.52 0.30
CA LEU A 294 -20.94 -8.40 0.63
C LEU A 294 -20.99 -8.92 2.06
N THR A 295 -21.93 -8.48 2.90
CA THR A 295 -21.91 -8.84 4.33
C THR A 295 -22.31 -10.31 4.53
N GLU A 296 -21.31 -11.14 4.84
CA GLU A 296 -21.51 -12.55 5.19
C GLU A 296 -21.92 -12.65 6.67
N ASN A 297 -22.89 -13.54 6.97
CA ASN A 297 -23.34 -13.86 8.34
C ASN A 297 -23.74 -12.63 9.19
N LYS A 298 -24.57 -11.72 8.66
CA LYS A 298 -25.01 -10.50 9.37
C LYS A 298 -25.45 -10.73 10.82
N ASP A 299 -26.17 -11.82 11.06
CA ASP A 299 -26.75 -12.15 12.36
C ASP A 299 -25.80 -12.92 13.29
N ALA A 300 -24.56 -13.20 12.88
CA ALA A 300 -23.60 -13.89 13.72
C ALA A 300 -23.10 -13.00 14.86
N ASP A 301 -23.28 -13.43 16.10
CA ASP A 301 -22.81 -12.70 17.30
C ASP A 301 -21.28 -12.58 17.36
N ASN A 302 -20.57 -13.59 16.87
CA ASN A 302 -19.11 -13.61 16.87
C ASN A 302 -18.54 -12.71 15.77
N LYS A 303 -17.46 -11.99 16.08
CA LYS A 303 -16.76 -11.13 15.14
C LYS A 303 -15.30 -11.55 14.98
N VAL A 304 -14.77 -11.41 13.76
CA VAL A 304 -13.33 -11.36 13.51
C VAL A 304 -12.98 -9.92 13.14
N ALA A 305 -12.12 -9.29 13.93
CA ALA A 305 -11.70 -7.91 13.68
C ALA A 305 -10.57 -7.90 12.64
N ILE A 306 -10.67 -7.05 11.62
CA ILE A 306 -9.59 -6.77 10.67
C ILE A 306 -9.12 -5.35 10.95
N ILE A 307 -7.86 -5.19 11.33
CA ILE A 307 -7.26 -3.87 11.57
C ILE A 307 -6.23 -3.61 10.46
N TYR A 308 -6.52 -2.64 9.60
CA TYR A 308 -5.66 -2.25 8.49
C TYR A 308 -4.61 -1.24 8.94
N ALA A 309 -3.35 -1.63 8.86
CA ALA A 309 -2.17 -0.84 9.18
C ALA A 309 -1.39 -0.54 7.90
N GLU A 310 -1.75 0.57 7.24
CA GLU A 310 -1.18 1.00 5.96
C GLU A 310 -0.37 2.30 6.11
N GLY A 311 0.83 2.32 5.52
CA GLY A 311 1.69 3.50 5.45
C GLY A 311 2.84 3.53 6.47
N SER A 312 3.48 4.69 6.62
CA SER A 312 4.60 4.88 7.53
C SER A 312 4.16 4.89 9.00
N ILE A 313 5.01 4.38 9.89
CA ILE A 313 4.75 4.34 11.34
C ILE A 313 5.28 5.61 12.00
N VAL A 314 4.42 6.31 12.75
CA VAL A 314 4.75 7.58 13.41
C VAL A 314 4.27 7.64 14.86
N GLY A 315 4.91 8.50 15.65
CA GLY A 315 4.43 8.86 16.99
C GLY A 315 3.14 9.69 16.95
N GLY A 316 2.47 9.79 18.10
CA GLY A 316 1.31 10.68 18.27
C GLY A 316 -0.04 10.07 17.84
N ASP A 317 -1.06 10.92 17.77
CA ASP A 317 -2.48 10.55 17.66
C ASP A 317 -3.09 11.13 16.38
N SER A 318 -2.50 10.76 15.23
CA SER A 318 -2.92 11.23 13.90
C SER A 318 -3.88 10.23 13.27
N GLU A 319 -5.05 10.70 12.85
CA GLU A 319 -6.02 9.95 12.04
C GLU A 319 -5.90 10.28 10.55
N LYS A 320 -4.75 10.80 10.09
CA LYS A 320 -4.53 11.02 8.66
C LYS A 320 -4.65 9.70 7.90
N ASP A 321 -5.25 9.78 6.70
CA ASP A 321 -5.32 8.65 5.79
C ASP A 321 -3.90 8.15 5.45
N VAL A 322 -3.72 6.83 5.39
CA VAL A 322 -2.45 6.16 5.00
C VAL A 322 -1.27 6.49 5.93
N THR A 323 -1.48 6.45 7.25
CA THR A 323 -0.42 6.57 8.26
C THR A 323 -0.72 5.71 9.48
N ILE A 324 0.28 5.03 10.01
CA ILE A 324 0.17 4.21 11.21
C ILE A 324 0.64 5.03 12.41
N SER A 325 -0.25 5.82 13.01
CA SER A 325 0.09 6.55 14.24
C SER A 325 -0.11 5.69 15.48
N SER A 326 0.90 5.64 16.35
CA SER A 326 0.86 4.80 17.55
C SER A 326 -0.32 5.07 18.47
N GLY A 327 -0.67 6.34 18.72
CA GLY A 327 -1.79 6.71 19.57
C GLY A 327 -3.13 6.19 19.06
N HIS A 328 -3.38 6.31 17.75
CA HIS A 328 -4.61 5.82 17.12
C HIS A 328 -4.65 4.29 17.08
N PHE A 329 -3.59 3.63 16.60
CA PHE A 329 -3.59 2.18 16.45
C PHE A 329 -3.66 1.44 17.79
N ILE A 330 -3.04 1.98 18.85
CA ILE A 330 -3.19 1.42 20.20
C ILE A 330 -4.65 1.45 20.65
N LYS A 331 -5.41 2.50 20.34
CA LYS A 331 -6.85 2.56 20.66
C LYS A 331 -7.64 1.53 19.88
N LEU A 332 -7.42 1.40 18.56
CA LEU A 332 -8.11 0.41 17.72
C LEU A 332 -7.84 -1.03 18.18
N ILE A 333 -6.57 -1.36 18.44
CA ILE A 333 -6.17 -2.69 18.93
C ILE A 333 -6.77 -2.94 20.30
N ARG A 334 -6.77 -1.94 21.18
CA ARG A 334 -7.39 -2.04 22.51
C ARG A 334 -8.89 -2.25 22.44
N GLU A 335 -9.59 -1.53 21.57
CA GLU A 335 -11.03 -1.70 21.34
C GLU A 335 -11.33 -3.12 20.88
N ALA A 336 -10.67 -3.58 19.81
CA ALA A 336 -10.84 -4.94 19.30
C ALA A 336 -10.47 -6.00 20.36
N ARG A 337 -9.47 -5.74 21.20
CA ARG A 337 -9.08 -6.61 22.32
C ARG A 337 -10.14 -6.68 23.42
N GLN A 338 -10.75 -5.55 23.77
CA GLN A 338 -11.72 -5.43 24.87
C GLN A 338 -13.16 -5.78 24.47
N ASP A 339 -13.49 -5.74 23.18
CA ASP A 339 -14.78 -6.20 22.66
C ASP A 339 -14.93 -7.72 22.88
N LYS A 340 -15.98 -8.13 23.60
CA LYS A 340 -16.28 -9.52 23.93
C LYS A 340 -16.79 -10.31 22.72
N ASP A 341 -17.35 -9.64 21.73
CA ASP A 341 -17.88 -10.27 20.52
C ASP A 341 -16.74 -10.58 19.54
N VAL A 342 -15.66 -9.81 19.57
CA VAL A 342 -14.45 -10.06 18.78
C VAL A 342 -13.72 -11.27 19.32
N LYS A 343 -13.68 -12.35 18.55
CA LYS A 343 -13.05 -13.63 18.94
C LYS A 343 -11.62 -13.79 18.44
N ALA A 344 -11.24 -13.08 17.38
CA ALA A 344 -9.87 -13.02 16.87
C ALA A 344 -9.60 -11.68 16.18
N ILE A 345 -8.31 -11.36 16.03
CA ILE A 345 -7.83 -10.17 15.31
C ILE A 345 -6.97 -10.62 14.11
N VAL A 346 -7.28 -10.11 12.94
CA VAL A 346 -6.41 -10.08 11.77
C VAL A 346 -5.80 -8.69 11.68
N PHE A 347 -4.48 -8.60 11.80
CA PHE A 347 -3.72 -7.36 11.65
C PHE A 347 -3.13 -7.32 10.24
N ARG A 348 -3.75 -6.53 9.35
CA ARG A 348 -3.36 -6.40 7.94
C ARG A 348 -2.31 -5.31 7.81
N VAL A 349 -1.07 -5.66 7.50
CA VAL A 349 0.08 -4.73 7.51
C VAL A 349 0.58 -4.49 6.10
N ASN A 350 0.53 -3.24 5.66
CA ASN A 350 1.20 -2.76 4.45
C ASN A 350 2.07 -1.54 4.79
N SER A 351 3.26 -1.78 5.34
CA SER A 351 4.11 -0.74 5.92
C SER A 351 5.60 -0.94 5.62
N PRO A 352 6.30 0.13 5.17
CA PRO A 352 7.74 0.16 5.12
C PRO A 352 8.38 0.34 6.51
N GLY A 353 7.60 0.54 7.57
CA GLY A 353 8.08 0.89 8.91
C GLY A 353 8.10 2.39 9.18
N GLY A 354 8.97 2.84 10.07
CA GLY A 354 9.04 4.24 10.54
C GLY A 354 9.63 4.33 11.96
N SER A 355 9.02 5.11 12.83
CA SER A 355 9.46 5.31 14.22
C SER A 355 9.59 3.98 14.98
N ALA A 356 10.77 3.72 15.54
CA ALA A 356 11.01 2.54 16.37
C ALA A 356 10.22 2.58 17.69
N LEU A 357 10.08 3.77 18.31
CA LEU A 357 9.34 3.94 19.56
C LEU A 357 7.83 3.73 19.36
N ALA A 358 7.27 4.28 18.28
CA ALA A 358 5.88 4.04 17.91
C ALA A 358 5.63 2.55 17.64
N SER A 359 6.57 1.88 16.96
CA SER A 359 6.50 0.45 16.69
C SER A 359 6.50 -0.40 17.98
N GLU A 360 7.37 -0.11 18.95
CA GLU A 360 7.38 -0.80 20.26
C GLU A 360 6.06 -0.58 21.01
N SER A 361 5.49 0.62 20.95
CA SER A 361 4.23 0.94 21.62
C SER A 361 3.05 0.17 21.02
N ILE A 362 2.98 0.07 19.69
CA ILE A 362 1.97 -0.75 18.99
C ILE A 362 2.19 -2.23 19.27
N TRP A 363 3.43 -2.72 19.15
CA TRP A 363 3.82 -4.09 19.46
C TRP A 363 3.35 -4.49 20.86
N ARG A 364 3.52 -3.59 21.85
CA ARG A 364 3.10 -3.85 23.22
C ARG A 364 1.59 -4.10 23.34
N GLU A 365 0.76 -3.29 22.69
CA GLU A 365 -0.71 -3.51 22.73
C GLU A 365 -1.10 -4.78 21.96
N LEU A 366 -0.43 -5.13 20.85
CA LEU A 366 -0.64 -6.40 20.15
C LEU A 366 -0.28 -7.62 21.00
N VAL A 367 0.79 -7.55 21.79
CA VAL A 367 1.13 -8.60 22.78
C VAL A 367 0.03 -8.74 23.84
N LEU A 368 -0.56 -7.64 24.30
CA LEU A 368 -1.70 -7.70 25.22
C LEU A 368 -2.93 -8.31 24.55
N ALA A 369 -3.15 -8.01 23.27
CA ALA A 369 -4.24 -8.59 22.48
C ALA A 369 -4.08 -10.09 22.31
N LYS A 370 -2.88 -10.55 21.93
CA LYS A 370 -2.53 -11.97 21.79
C LYS A 370 -2.77 -12.79 23.06
N LYS A 371 -2.53 -12.20 24.24
CA LYS A 371 -2.83 -12.85 25.53
C LYS A 371 -4.33 -13.10 25.76
N SER A 372 -5.18 -12.32 25.09
CA SER A 372 -6.64 -12.34 25.27
C SER A 372 -7.37 -13.10 24.17
N LYS A 373 -6.89 -13.00 22.92
CA LYS A 373 -7.49 -13.61 21.74
C LYS A 373 -6.43 -13.83 20.65
N PRO A 374 -6.64 -14.79 19.72
CA PRO A 374 -5.69 -15.03 18.62
C PRO A 374 -5.46 -13.76 17.79
N VAL A 375 -4.20 -13.50 17.46
CA VAL A 375 -3.77 -12.42 16.57
C VAL A 375 -3.01 -13.02 15.39
N VAL A 376 -3.57 -12.88 14.20
CA VAL A 376 -2.97 -13.33 12.94
C VAL A 376 -2.56 -12.11 12.13
N VAL A 377 -1.37 -12.12 11.54
CA VAL A 377 -0.92 -11.05 10.64
C VAL A 377 -1.07 -11.49 9.20
N SER A 378 -1.57 -10.58 8.36
CA SER A 378 -1.53 -10.66 6.91
C SER A 378 -0.67 -9.52 6.38
N MET A 379 0.40 -9.82 5.64
CA MET A 379 1.30 -8.83 5.07
C MET A 379 0.90 -8.52 3.62
N GLY A 380 0.77 -7.23 3.30
CA GLY A 380 0.57 -6.72 1.94
C GLY A 380 1.88 -6.63 1.17
N ASP A 381 2.04 -5.58 0.36
CA ASP A 381 3.25 -5.36 -0.42
C ASP A 381 4.49 -5.22 0.47
N TYR A 382 4.33 -4.54 1.61
CA TYR A 382 5.41 -4.33 2.57
C TYR A 382 4.99 -4.71 3.98
N ALA A 383 5.87 -5.37 4.72
CA ALA A 383 5.76 -5.47 6.17
C ALA A 383 7.16 -5.58 6.75
N ALA A 384 7.95 -4.53 6.56
CA ALA A 384 9.38 -4.54 6.81
C ALA A 384 9.78 -3.51 7.84
N SER A 385 10.90 -3.78 8.51
CA SER A 385 11.43 -2.98 9.61
C SER A 385 10.40 -2.76 10.71
N GLY A 386 9.95 -1.54 10.99
CA GLY A 386 8.85 -1.27 11.93
C GLY A 386 7.57 -2.04 11.61
N GLY A 387 7.27 -2.26 10.32
CA GLY A 387 6.17 -3.12 9.88
C GLY A 387 6.36 -4.58 10.30
N TYR A 388 7.59 -5.10 10.26
CA TYR A 388 7.90 -6.43 10.80
C TYR A 388 7.92 -6.44 12.34
N TYR A 389 8.36 -5.34 12.96
CA TYR A 389 8.37 -5.15 14.41
C TYR A 389 6.96 -5.37 14.98
N ILE A 390 5.95 -4.68 14.44
CA ILE A 390 4.55 -4.83 14.86
C ILE A 390 3.93 -6.17 14.43
N SER A 391 4.60 -6.96 13.59
CA SER A 391 4.09 -8.24 13.10
C SER A 391 4.64 -9.45 13.86
N CYS A 392 5.89 -9.39 14.32
CA CYS A 392 6.67 -10.56 14.75
C CYS A 392 6.07 -11.31 15.95
N MET A 393 5.20 -10.67 16.74
CA MET A 393 4.57 -11.28 17.91
C MET A 393 3.42 -12.24 17.57
N ALA A 394 2.90 -12.26 16.34
CA ALA A 394 1.62 -12.90 16.00
C ALA A 394 1.58 -14.41 16.30
N ASP A 395 0.37 -14.97 16.42
CA ASP A 395 0.17 -16.43 16.49
C ASP A 395 0.50 -17.10 15.14
N SER A 396 0.23 -16.41 14.04
CA SER A 396 0.61 -16.82 12.68
C SER A 396 0.79 -15.59 11.80
N ILE A 397 1.75 -15.64 10.89
CA ILE A 397 2.05 -14.61 9.90
C ILE A 397 1.90 -15.17 8.49
N PHE A 398 1.11 -14.48 7.67
CA PHE A 398 0.92 -14.74 6.24
C PHE A 398 1.57 -13.63 5.43
N ALA A 399 2.24 -14.00 4.34
CA ALA A 399 2.77 -13.06 3.34
C ALA A 399 2.58 -13.63 1.94
N GLN A 400 2.48 -12.77 0.92
CA GLN A 400 2.56 -13.22 -0.46
C GLN A 400 4.00 -13.57 -0.84
N PRO A 401 4.24 -14.39 -1.89
CA PRO A 401 5.60 -14.71 -2.34
C PRO A 401 6.47 -13.48 -2.59
N ASN A 402 5.84 -12.41 -3.08
CA ASN A 402 6.41 -11.15 -3.49
C ASN A 402 6.25 -10.01 -2.47
N THR A 403 5.73 -10.27 -1.27
CA THR A 403 5.82 -9.34 -0.14
C THR A 403 7.28 -9.05 0.19
N LEU A 404 7.63 -7.80 0.49
CA LEU A 404 8.93 -7.43 1.04
C LEU A 404 8.82 -7.22 2.56
N THR A 405 9.54 -8.05 3.32
CA THR A 405 9.51 -8.08 4.79
C THR A 405 10.93 -8.15 5.39
N GLY A 406 11.04 -8.45 6.68
CA GLY A 406 12.31 -8.44 7.41
C GLY A 406 12.78 -7.02 7.68
N SER A 407 13.93 -6.61 7.13
CA SER A 407 14.62 -5.35 7.40
C SER A 407 14.77 -5.05 8.90
N ILE A 408 15.11 -6.10 9.66
CA ILE A 408 15.34 -6.04 11.10
C ILE A 408 16.65 -5.31 11.34
N GLY A 409 16.57 -4.00 11.60
CA GLY A 409 17.69 -3.09 11.74
C GLY A 409 17.17 -1.65 11.83
N VAL A 410 17.99 -0.77 12.40
CA VAL A 410 17.60 0.60 12.75
C VAL A 410 18.67 1.61 12.36
N PHE A 411 18.27 2.86 12.18
CA PHE A 411 19.18 3.96 11.88
C PHE A 411 18.67 5.29 12.43
N ALA A 412 19.56 6.27 12.53
CA ALA A 412 19.27 7.67 12.79
C ALA A 412 20.10 8.55 11.85
N VAL A 413 19.52 9.67 11.44
CA VAL A 413 20.19 10.69 10.63
C VAL A 413 19.95 12.05 11.26
N LEU A 414 21.04 12.80 11.48
CA LEU A 414 20.99 14.19 11.93
C LEU A 414 21.76 15.07 10.95
N PRO A 415 21.13 16.08 10.32
CA PRO A 415 21.84 16.98 9.42
C PRO A 415 22.72 17.95 10.22
N ASN A 416 23.99 18.08 9.82
CA ASN A 416 24.83 19.22 10.17
C ASN A 416 24.79 20.23 9.00
N LEU A 417 24.16 21.37 9.25
CA LEU A 417 23.95 22.46 8.29
C LEU A 417 24.93 23.62 8.50
N GLN A 418 25.96 23.46 9.35
CA GLN A 418 26.90 24.53 9.64
C GLN A 418 27.56 25.11 8.38
N GLY A 419 28.04 24.25 7.48
CA GLY A 419 28.66 24.66 6.21
C GLY A 419 27.65 25.35 5.30
N PHE A 420 26.47 24.76 5.12
CA PHE A 420 25.36 25.36 4.38
C PHE A 420 25.04 26.78 4.85
N PHE A 421 24.78 26.97 6.15
CA PHE A 421 24.47 28.29 6.69
C PHE A 421 25.62 29.27 6.52
N LYS A 422 26.82 28.89 6.94
CA LYS A 422 27.97 29.80 6.97
C LYS A 422 28.45 30.17 5.57
N ASN A 423 28.67 29.16 4.72
CA ASN A 423 29.39 29.32 3.47
C ASN A 423 28.46 29.51 2.27
N LYS A 424 27.19 29.09 2.34
CA LYS A 424 26.21 29.34 1.27
C LYS A 424 25.31 30.54 1.55
N LEU A 425 24.86 30.71 2.80
CA LEU A 425 23.89 31.74 3.15
C LEU A 425 24.48 32.92 3.95
N GLY A 426 25.72 32.83 4.41
CA GLY A 426 26.33 33.86 5.27
C GLY A 426 25.71 33.95 6.67
N VAL A 427 24.99 32.92 7.12
CA VAL A 427 24.32 32.86 8.42
C VAL A 427 25.24 32.20 9.44
N THR A 428 25.39 32.83 10.61
CA THR A 428 26.15 32.31 11.74
C THR A 428 25.29 32.25 13.01
N PHE A 429 25.69 31.40 13.95
CA PHE A 429 24.96 31.17 15.20
C PHE A 429 25.94 31.23 16.36
N ASP A 430 25.55 31.91 17.43
CA ASP A 430 26.26 31.97 18.71
C ASP A 430 25.24 31.76 19.84
N GLY A 431 25.67 31.17 20.95
CA GLY A 431 24.75 30.81 22.03
C GLY A 431 25.44 30.38 23.32
N VAL A 432 24.70 30.48 24.42
CA VAL A 432 25.12 30.04 25.75
C VAL A 432 24.33 28.80 26.18
N LYS A 433 24.92 27.96 27.03
CA LYS A 433 24.30 26.73 27.51
C LYS A 433 24.32 26.67 29.03
N THR A 434 23.21 26.24 29.62
CA THR A 434 23.11 25.99 31.07
C THR A 434 23.67 24.62 31.47
N ALA A 435 23.85 23.72 30.50
CA ALA A 435 24.45 22.40 30.69
C ALA A 435 25.21 21.97 29.42
N GLN A 436 26.21 21.09 29.58
CA GLN A 436 27.12 20.66 28.52
C GLN A 436 26.42 20.19 27.23
N TYR A 437 25.31 19.43 27.37
CA TYR A 437 24.59 18.79 26.26
C TYR A 437 23.23 19.44 25.97
N ALA A 438 22.98 20.66 26.46
CA ALA A 438 21.68 21.33 26.31
C ALA A 438 21.29 21.62 24.84
N ASP A 439 22.24 21.55 23.92
CA ASP A 439 22.04 21.74 22.48
C ASP A 439 22.35 20.47 21.66
N LEU A 440 22.28 19.28 22.30
CA LEU A 440 22.38 18.01 21.58
C LEU A 440 21.28 17.95 20.52
N GLY A 441 21.68 17.63 19.28
CA GLY A 441 20.76 17.59 18.14
C GLY A 441 20.61 18.93 17.40
N ASN A 442 21.30 19.99 17.84
CA ASN A 442 21.37 21.24 17.10
C ASN A 442 22.00 21.03 15.70
N THR A 443 21.31 21.49 14.66
CA THR A 443 21.74 21.35 13.26
C THR A 443 22.76 22.41 12.81
N SER A 444 23.01 23.47 13.59
CA SER A 444 23.94 24.54 13.22
C SER A 444 25.41 24.24 13.55
N ARG A 445 25.70 23.09 14.16
CA ARG A 445 27.05 22.59 14.44
C ARG A 445 27.11 21.06 14.29
N PRO A 446 28.30 20.48 14.08
CA PRO A 446 28.47 19.03 14.18
C PRO A 446 28.26 18.54 15.62
N LEU A 447 27.91 17.26 15.75
CA LEU A 447 27.91 16.55 17.02
C LEU A 447 29.36 16.35 17.50
N THR A 448 29.56 16.48 18.81
CA THR A 448 30.81 16.06 19.47
C THR A 448 30.91 14.54 19.50
N ASP A 449 32.11 14.00 19.70
CA ASP A 449 32.30 12.54 19.73
C ASP A 449 31.56 11.86 20.89
N ILE A 450 31.32 12.56 21.99
CA ILE A 450 30.51 12.04 23.11
C ILE A 450 29.02 11.99 22.70
N GLU A 451 28.50 13.04 22.06
CA GLU A 451 27.11 13.06 21.58
C GLU A 451 26.86 11.98 20.51
N LYS A 452 27.83 11.76 19.61
CA LYS A 452 27.80 10.64 18.65
C LYS A 452 27.67 9.29 19.38
N LYS A 453 28.43 9.08 20.45
CA LYS A 453 28.35 7.84 21.27
C LYS A 453 26.99 7.69 21.95
N PHE A 454 26.37 8.77 22.44
CA PHE A 454 25.03 8.70 23.02
C PHE A 454 23.99 8.21 22.01
N ILE A 455 24.03 8.76 20.79
CA ILE A 455 23.11 8.37 19.74
C ILE A 455 23.37 6.93 19.29
N GLN A 456 24.64 6.55 19.07
CA GLN A 456 24.99 5.17 18.70
C GLN A 456 24.53 4.15 19.77
N ASN A 457 24.79 4.41 21.06
CA ASN A 457 24.33 3.53 22.13
C ASN A 457 22.80 3.36 22.15
N SER A 458 22.06 4.43 21.81
CA SER A 458 20.60 4.38 21.68
C SER A 458 20.17 3.52 20.48
N VAL A 459 20.83 3.68 19.33
CA VAL A 459 20.62 2.83 18.13
C VAL A 459 20.89 1.36 18.46
N ASP A 460 22.01 1.05 19.12
CA ASP A 460 22.41 -0.31 19.50
C ASP A 460 21.39 -0.93 20.47
N GLY A 461 20.93 -0.16 21.46
CA GLY A 461 19.92 -0.61 22.43
C GLY A 461 18.56 -0.91 21.79
N ILE A 462 18.12 -0.08 20.85
CA ILE A 462 16.89 -0.31 20.09
C ILE A 462 17.05 -1.53 19.17
N TYR A 463 18.19 -1.70 18.51
CA TYR A 463 18.45 -2.88 17.68
C TYR A 463 18.43 -4.17 18.50
N ALA A 464 19.08 -4.18 19.67
CA ALA A 464 19.06 -5.31 20.59
C ALA A 464 17.62 -5.64 21.03
N THR A 465 16.81 -4.62 21.36
CA THR A 465 15.40 -4.80 21.70
C THR A 465 14.62 -5.40 20.54
N PHE A 466 14.78 -4.88 19.32
CA PHE A 466 14.09 -5.38 18.14
C PHE A 466 14.45 -6.85 17.86
N LYS A 467 15.74 -7.21 17.87
CA LYS A 467 16.15 -8.63 17.77
C LYS A 467 15.52 -9.49 18.86
N GLY A 468 15.48 -8.97 20.09
CA GLY A 468 14.78 -9.62 21.22
C GLY A 468 13.31 -9.90 20.91
N ARG A 469 12.58 -8.92 20.34
CA ARG A 469 11.16 -9.12 19.95
C ARG A 469 10.98 -10.19 18.89
N VAL A 470 11.91 -10.27 17.93
CA VAL A 470 11.88 -11.31 16.89
C VAL A 470 12.18 -12.69 17.50
N VAL A 471 13.18 -12.79 18.38
CA VAL A 471 13.48 -14.02 19.14
C VAL A 471 12.26 -14.51 19.91
N GLU A 472 11.63 -13.62 20.69
CA GLU A 472 10.45 -13.93 21.50
C GLU A 472 9.25 -14.34 20.64
N GLY A 473 8.95 -13.56 19.59
CA GLY A 473 7.77 -13.75 18.77
C GLY A 473 7.86 -14.96 17.84
N ARG A 474 9.04 -15.19 17.25
CA ARG A 474 9.27 -16.25 16.26
C ARG A 474 9.87 -17.52 16.84
N LYS A 475 10.25 -17.50 18.12
CA LYS A 475 10.90 -18.61 18.84
C LYS A 475 12.18 -19.10 18.14
N LEU A 476 12.89 -18.17 17.50
CA LEU A 476 14.19 -18.41 16.86
C LEU A 476 15.31 -18.14 17.86
N SER A 477 16.44 -18.81 17.73
CA SER A 477 17.61 -18.52 18.59
C SER A 477 18.18 -17.14 18.27
N GLY A 478 18.80 -16.49 19.26
CA GLY A 478 19.45 -15.19 19.07
C GLY A 478 20.49 -15.19 17.97
N ALA A 479 21.28 -16.27 17.84
CA ALA A 479 22.27 -16.42 16.78
C ALA A 479 21.64 -16.51 15.38
N VAL A 480 20.52 -17.24 15.24
CA VAL A 480 19.77 -17.30 13.97
C VAL A 480 19.22 -15.94 13.61
N VAL A 481 18.54 -15.26 14.56
CA VAL A 481 18.00 -13.92 14.33
C VAL A 481 19.12 -12.94 13.94
N ASP A 482 20.26 -12.97 14.62
CA ASP A 482 21.38 -12.08 14.29
C ASP A 482 21.89 -12.28 12.86
N SER A 483 21.99 -13.53 12.39
CA SER A 483 22.43 -13.87 11.03
C SER A 483 21.46 -13.48 9.91
N ILE A 484 20.16 -13.52 10.18
CA ILE A 484 19.11 -13.22 9.18
C ILE A 484 18.59 -11.78 9.30
N ALA A 485 18.97 -11.06 10.36
CA ALA A 485 18.66 -9.65 10.57
C ALA A 485 19.65 -8.75 9.81
N GLN A 486 20.40 -7.91 10.51
CA GLN A 486 21.39 -7.00 9.94
C GLN A 486 20.79 -5.98 8.96
N GLY A 487 19.51 -5.63 9.13
CA GLY A 487 18.79 -4.69 8.26
C GLY A 487 18.32 -5.29 6.93
N ARG A 488 18.52 -6.59 6.70
CA ARG A 488 18.30 -7.23 5.40
C ARG A 488 16.82 -7.38 5.05
N VAL A 489 16.47 -6.97 3.84
CA VAL A 489 15.13 -7.17 3.26
C VAL A 489 15.03 -8.59 2.68
N TRP A 490 13.88 -9.24 2.92
CA TRP A 490 13.59 -10.58 2.42
C TRP A 490 12.29 -10.59 1.63
N SER A 491 12.22 -11.39 0.57
CA SER A 491 10.95 -11.75 -0.08
C SER A 491 10.09 -12.59 0.88
N GLY A 492 8.78 -12.69 0.63
CA GLY A 492 7.89 -13.56 1.41
C GLY A 492 8.28 -15.04 1.31
N ILE A 493 8.82 -15.47 0.15
CA ILE A 493 9.37 -16.82 -0.04
C ILE A 493 10.53 -17.06 0.93
N GLN A 494 11.53 -16.18 0.92
CA GLN A 494 12.71 -16.30 1.79
C GLN A 494 12.31 -16.17 3.27
N ALA A 495 11.46 -15.22 3.61
CA ALA A 495 11.00 -15.01 4.98
C ALA A 495 10.32 -16.25 5.56
N LYS A 496 9.54 -16.99 4.74
CA LYS A 496 8.97 -18.28 5.15
C LYS A 496 10.06 -19.34 5.40
N GLN A 497 11.04 -19.46 4.50
CA GLN A 497 12.15 -20.42 4.66
C GLN A 497 12.97 -20.15 5.92
N LEU A 498 13.12 -18.88 6.30
CA LEU A 498 13.88 -18.43 7.48
C LEU A 498 13.07 -18.44 8.79
N GLY A 499 11.78 -18.81 8.75
CA GLY A 499 10.89 -18.81 9.92
C GLY A 499 10.40 -17.43 10.37
N LEU A 500 10.69 -16.38 9.59
CA LEU A 500 10.18 -15.02 9.84
C LEU A 500 8.67 -14.91 9.52
N VAL A 501 8.18 -15.74 8.60
CA VAL A 501 6.77 -15.87 8.19
C VAL A 501 6.36 -17.34 8.30
N ASP A 502 5.10 -17.62 8.63
CA ASP A 502 4.61 -18.99 8.81
C ASP A 502 4.10 -19.60 7.49
N ARG A 503 3.37 -18.80 6.70
CA ARG A 503 2.61 -19.30 5.54
C ARG A 503 2.65 -18.31 4.37
N ILE A 504 2.56 -18.86 3.17
CA ILE A 504 2.26 -18.07 1.97
C ILE A 504 0.74 -17.96 1.87
N GLY A 505 0.22 -16.74 1.72
CA GLY A 505 -1.21 -16.46 1.60
C GLY A 505 -1.54 -14.99 1.83
N GLY A 506 -2.78 -14.62 1.51
CA GLY A 506 -3.29 -13.25 1.62
C GLY A 506 -4.22 -13.05 2.81
N ILE A 507 -5.13 -12.09 2.68
CA ILE A 507 -6.06 -11.73 3.76
C ILE A 507 -7.09 -12.83 4.04
N ASN A 508 -7.58 -13.53 3.02
CA ASN A 508 -8.57 -14.60 3.18
C ASN A 508 -8.01 -15.78 3.99
N GLU A 509 -6.78 -16.21 3.72
CA GLU A 509 -6.12 -17.27 4.48
C GLU A 509 -5.86 -16.85 5.92
N ALA A 510 -5.53 -15.58 6.15
CA ALA A 510 -5.34 -15.02 7.50
C ALA A 510 -6.65 -14.99 8.30
N ILE A 511 -7.76 -14.56 7.68
CA ILE A 511 -9.11 -14.58 8.29
C ILE A 511 -9.53 -16.01 8.65
N ALA A 512 -9.37 -16.95 7.72
CA ALA A 512 -9.69 -18.35 7.97
C ALA A 512 -8.84 -18.95 9.10
N CYS A 513 -7.55 -18.59 9.17
CA CYS A 513 -6.67 -19.00 10.25
C CYS A 513 -7.10 -18.41 11.60
N ALA A 514 -7.44 -17.12 11.64
CA ALA A 514 -7.91 -16.43 12.83
C ALA A 514 -9.20 -17.06 13.38
N ALA A 515 -10.20 -17.30 12.52
CA ALA A 515 -11.45 -17.97 12.88
C ALA A 515 -11.20 -19.39 13.43
N LYS A 516 -10.31 -20.15 12.79
CA LYS A 516 -9.93 -21.51 13.23
C LYS A 516 -9.24 -21.49 14.60
N LEU A 517 -8.32 -20.56 14.86
CA LEU A 517 -7.65 -20.41 16.15
C LEU A 517 -8.62 -20.01 17.26
N ALA A 518 -9.61 -19.18 16.93
CA ALA A 518 -10.69 -18.80 17.84
C ALA A 518 -11.80 -19.86 17.98
N LYS A 519 -11.74 -20.95 17.20
CA LYS A 519 -12.74 -22.03 17.18
C LYS A 519 -14.15 -21.53 16.89
N VAL A 520 -14.28 -20.56 15.96
CA VAL A 520 -15.56 -20.03 15.49
C VAL A 520 -15.82 -20.43 14.04
N SER A 521 -17.02 -20.94 13.76
CA SER A 521 -17.46 -21.34 12.42
C SER A 521 -18.39 -20.31 11.76
N SER A 522 -19.25 -19.67 12.56
CA SER A 522 -20.10 -18.55 12.14
C SER A 522 -19.59 -17.27 12.80
N TYR A 523 -19.24 -16.29 11.96
CA TYR A 523 -18.75 -14.98 12.36
C TYR A 523 -19.00 -13.95 11.27
N ARG A 524 -19.08 -12.69 11.66
CA ARG A 524 -19.04 -11.53 10.75
C ARG A 524 -17.69 -10.81 10.86
N LEU A 525 -17.30 -10.12 9.80
CA LEU A 525 -16.09 -9.29 9.81
C LEU A 525 -16.41 -7.92 10.40
N ARG A 526 -15.48 -7.39 11.21
CA ARG A 526 -15.51 -5.98 11.65
C ARG A 526 -14.20 -5.31 11.27
N GLU A 527 -14.28 -4.31 10.42
CA GLU A 527 -13.12 -3.67 9.82
C GLU A 527 -12.77 -2.36 10.53
N TYR A 528 -11.48 -2.15 10.78
CA TYR A 528 -10.92 -1.01 11.52
C TYR A 528 -9.78 -0.35 10.73
N PRO A 529 -9.69 0.99 10.72
CA PRO A 529 -10.70 1.95 11.18
C PRO A 529 -12.05 1.75 10.46
N GLU A 530 -13.16 2.00 11.14
CA GLU A 530 -14.48 1.88 10.53
C GLU A 530 -14.58 2.83 9.33
N SER A 531 -15.21 2.39 8.24
CA SER A 531 -15.44 3.15 7.01
C SER A 531 -16.54 4.21 7.21
N ASP A 532 -16.32 5.11 8.15
CA ASP A 532 -17.28 6.16 8.48
C ASP A 532 -17.35 7.20 7.35
N ALA A 533 -18.49 7.29 6.69
CA ALA A 533 -18.84 8.33 5.72
C ALA A 533 -19.28 9.63 6.42
N SER A 534 -18.78 9.89 7.63
CA SER A 534 -19.21 11.01 8.44
C SER A 534 -18.83 12.35 7.79
N LEU A 535 -19.71 13.34 7.97
CA LEU A 535 -19.49 14.73 7.55
C LEU A 535 -18.13 15.27 8.03
N SER A 536 -17.65 14.80 9.19
CA SER A 536 -16.32 15.10 9.74
C SER A 536 -15.17 14.60 8.88
N ARG A 537 -15.22 13.38 8.32
CA ARG A 537 -14.19 12.90 7.38
C ARG A 537 -14.27 13.62 6.04
N MET A 538 -15.49 13.87 5.55
CA MET A 538 -15.70 14.66 4.33
C MET A 538 -15.12 16.08 4.47
N MET A 539 -15.38 16.77 5.59
CA MET A 539 -14.79 18.08 5.87
C MET A 539 -13.26 18.04 6.02
N LYS A 540 -12.70 16.97 6.61
CA LYS A 540 -11.24 16.75 6.64
C LYS A 540 -10.67 16.54 5.24
N SER A 541 -11.37 15.84 4.33
CA SER A 541 -10.94 15.65 2.94
C SER A 541 -11.04 16.92 2.08
N PHE A 542 -11.94 17.85 2.42
CA PHE A 542 -11.97 19.22 1.86
C PHE A 542 -10.86 20.11 2.43
N GLY A 543 -10.07 19.62 3.40
CA GLY A 543 -8.90 20.30 3.91
C GLY A 543 -7.86 20.55 2.82
N THR A 544 -7.21 21.70 2.87
CA THR A 544 -6.29 22.24 1.86
C THR A 544 -5.15 21.31 1.45
N SER A 545 -4.79 20.31 2.26
CA SER A 545 -3.61 19.47 2.03
C SER A 545 -3.73 18.47 0.87
N ALA A 546 -4.88 17.83 0.67
CA ALA A 546 -5.03 16.79 -0.37
C ALA A 546 -5.01 17.39 -1.78
N HIS A 547 -5.68 18.53 -1.97
CA HIS A 547 -5.65 19.27 -3.22
C HIS A 547 -4.26 19.85 -3.53
N VAL A 548 -3.52 20.30 -2.50
CA VAL A 548 -2.15 20.80 -2.67
C VAL A 548 -1.21 19.68 -3.10
N GLU A 549 -1.31 18.48 -2.52
CA GLU A 549 -0.44 17.37 -2.90
C GLU A 549 -0.71 16.89 -4.35
N ALA A 550 -1.98 16.74 -4.72
CA ALA A 550 -2.36 16.39 -6.08
C ALA A 550 -1.91 17.45 -7.11
N ALA A 551 -2.06 18.74 -6.77
CA ALA A 551 -1.59 19.84 -7.61
C ALA A 551 -0.06 19.83 -7.74
N VAL A 552 0.68 19.68 -6.63
CA VAL A 552 2.15 19.63 -6.64
C VAL A 552 2.64 18.43 -7.45
N LYS A 553 1.99 17.27 -7.35
CA LYS A 553 2.32 16.10 -8.17
C LYS A 553 2.06 16.36 -9.66
N SER A 554 0.93 17.00 -9.99
CA SER A 554 0.61 17.35 -11.37
C SER A 554 1.61 18.34 -11.98
N GLU A 555 2.05 19.34 -11.21
CA GLU A 555 3.02 20.35 -11.64
C GLU A 555 4.44 19.80 -11.73
N LEU A 556 4.85 18.96 -10.78
CA LEU A 556 6.21 18.43 -10.69
C LEU A 556 6.44 17.16 -11.52
N GLY A 557 5.41 16.50 -12.06
CA GLY A 557 5.57 15.30 -12.88
C GLY A 557 6.53 14.26 -12.27
N GLU A 558 7.53 13.83 -13.04
CA GLU A 558 8.56 12.87 -12.58
C GLU A 558 9.42 13.42 -11.44
N GLN A 559 9.58 14.74 -11.32
CA GLN A 559 10.35 15.37 -10.25
C GLN A 559 9.64 15.31 -8.88
N TYR A 560 8.35 14.95 -8.85
CA TYR A 560 7.59 14.78 -7.61
C TYR A 560 8.23 13.76 -6.66
N ASP A 561 8.83 12.70 -7.20
CA ASP A 561 9.45 11.66 -6.38
C ASP A 561 10.65 12.19 -5.58
N ILE A 562 11.44 13.09 -6.18
CA ILE A 562 12.55 13.76 -5.49
C ILE A 562 12.02 14.67 -4.38
N TYR A 563 10.97 15.45 -4.67
CA TYR A 563 10.30 16.28 -3.66
C TYR A 563 9.78 15.44 -2.49
N ARG A 564 9.10 14.32 -2.77
CA ARG A 564 8.60 13.39 -1.76
C ARG A 564 9.73 12.82 -0.91
N GLN A 565 10.82 12.37 -1.52
CA GLN A 565 12.01 11.88 -0.80
C GLN A 565 12.59 12.95 0.13
N ILE A 566 12.67 14.21 -0.30
CA ILE A 566 13.14 15.33 0.53
C ILE A 566 12.20 15.57 1.71
N LYS A 567 10.89 15.58 1.48
CA LYS A 567 9.89 15.73 2.53
C LYS A 567 9.99 14.61 3.57
N GLU A 568 10.09 13.35 3.12
CA GLU A 568 10.27 12.19 4.01
C GLU A 568 11.56 12.27 4.81
N MET A 569 12.68 12.71 4.21
CA MET A 569 13.93 12.92 4.94
C MET A 569 13.80 13.93 6.08
N LYS A 570 13.04 15.01 5.86
CA LYS A 570 12.75 15.99 6.90
C LYS A 570 11.95 15.38 8.05
N GLU A 571 10.99 14.52 7.74
CA GLU A 571 10.15 13.85 8.73
C GLU A 571 10.90 12.77 9.53
N MET A 572 11.94 12.15 8.94
CA MET A 572 12.78 11.16 9.62
C MET A 572 13.85 11.76 10.54
N SER A 573 14.12 13.07 10.43
CA SER A 573 15.22 13.72 11.13
C SER A 573 14.98 13.78 12.64
N GLY A 574 15.95 13.32 13.43
CA GLY A 574 15.94 13.44 14.89
C GLY A 574 15.23 12.31 15.65
N GLU A 575 14.79 11.25 14.98
CA GLU A 575 14.22 10.05 15.61
C GLU A 575 14.89 8.77 15.06
N ILE A 576 15.02 7.73 15.90
CA ILE A 576 15.53 6.43 15.46
C ILE A 576 14.45 5.69 14.66
N GLN A 577 14.80 5.33 13.44
CA GLN A 577 13.91 4.73 12.45
C GLN A 577 14.17 3.22 12.32
N ALA A 578 13.08 2.46 12.33
CA ALA A 578 12.97 1.13 11.76
C ALA A 578 12.16 1.25 10.45
N LYS A 579 12.78 1.72 9.37
CA LYS A 579 12.13 1.92 8.06
C LYS A 579 12.87 1.19 6.93
N LEU A 580 12.16 0.82 5.86
CA LEU A 580 12.74 0.28 4.64
C LEU A 580 13.74 1.25 4.00
N PRO A 581 14.66 0.74 3.16
CA PRO A 581 15.70 1.56 2.57
C PRO A 581 15.22 2.73 1.70
N TYR A 582 14.24 2.49 0.85
CA TYR A 582 13.71 3.45 -0.12
C TYR A 582 12.35 2.94 -0.61
N ALA A 583 11.60 3.79 -1.32
CA ALA A 583 10.44 3.34 -2.08
C ALA A 583 10.93 2.40 -3.19
N VAL A 584 10.57 1.12 -3.10
CA VAL A 584 10.99 0.12 -4.08
C VAL A 584 10.14 0.28 -5.33
N ASP A 585 10.66 1.01 -6.32
CA ASP A 585 10.09 1.05 -7.66
C ASP A 585 10.78 -0.02 -8.51
N ILE A 586 9.97 -0.96 -9.02
CA ILE A 586 10.39 -2.03 -9.92
C ILE A 586 9.55 -1.89 -11.17
N ARG A 587 10.23 -1.73 -12.29
CA ARG A 587 9.63 -1.68 -13.63
C ARG A 587 9.76 -3.03 -14.31
#